data_AF-A0A6M1NB07-F1
#
_entry.id   AF-A0A6M1NB07-F1
#
_cell.length_a   1.000
_cell.length_b   1.000
_cell.length_c   1.000
_cell.angle_alpha   90.00
_cell.angle_beta   90.00
_cell.angle_gamma   90.00
#
_symmetry.space_group_name_H-M   'P 1'
#
loop_
_entity.id
_entity.type
_entity.pdbx_description
1 polymer ?
#
loop_
_entity_poly.entity_id
_entity_poly.type
_entity_poly.pdbx_seq_one_letter_code
_entity_poly.pdbx_strand_id
1 'polypeptide(L)'
;SASFDPVTGILTYNDEDGTANTLNLGTMVPNFETLTSVSVDNIAGTLTYVDEDGTTNTLNLGDLVREQETLTTLAYDNTTHQLTYTGENGTPVVLDLNQGAVSYNAVSNVLTYTDEAGVATPVNLNNTDLTYDPATSILSYVNTLGVIQTIDLGAIVLANETLTTLGYNAATNELTYTGENGTPVVLNLNQGAVSYNAA
;
A
#
# COMPACT_ATOMS: atom_id res chain seq x y z
N SER A 1 86.14 7.96 -38.46
CA SER A 1 84.91 7.49 -39.14
C SER A 1 84.18 6.52 -38.21
N ALA A 2 82.88 6.32 -38.38
CA ALA A 2 82.11 5.33 -37.60
C ALA A 2 81.24 4.49 -38.52
N SER A 3 81.05 3.22 -38.17
CA SER A 3 80.20 2.27 -38.87
C SER A 3 79.41 1.47 -37.84
N PHE A 4 78.12 1.26 -38.11
CA PHE A 4 77.24 0.46 -37.29
C PHE A 4 76.80 -0.77 -38.06
N ASP A 5 76.96 -1.94 -37.46
CA ASP A 5 76.38 -3.18 -37.97
C ASP A 5 75.05 -3.46 -37.25
N PRO A 6 73.90 -3.30 -37.93
CA PRO A 6 72.59 -3.52 -37.32
C PRO A 6 72.28 -5.00 -37.04
N VAL A 7 73.02 -5.96 -37.62
CA VAL A 7 72.81 -7.39 -37.37
C VAL A 7 73.49 -7.80 -36.06
N THR A 8 74.69 -7.29 -35.80
CA THR A 8 75.45 -7.61 -34.58
C THR A 8 75.26 -6.59 -33.45
N GLY A 9 74.73 -5.39 -33.75
CA GLY A 9 74.56 -4.31 -32.77
C GLY A 9 75.87 -3.62 -32.37
N ILE A 10 76.95 -3.81 -33.14
CA ILE A 10 78.27 -3.25 -32.84
C ILE A 10 78.49 -1.94 -33.60
N LEU A 11 78.78 -0.88 -32.85
CA LEU A 11 79.31 0.37 -33.38
C LEU A 11 80.84 0.30 -33.37
N THR A 12 81.47 0.45 -34.52
CA THR A 12 82.94 0.60 -34.65
C THR A 12 83.27 2.04 -35.01
N TYR A 13 84.16 2.67 -34.27
CA TYR A 13 84.65 4.02 -34.58
C TYR A 13 86.18 4.07 -34.53
N ASN A 14 86.79 4.90 -35.39
CA ASN A 14 88.22 5.18 -35.31
C ASN A 14 88.45 6.39 -34.39
N ASP A 15 89.37 6.27 -33.44
CA ASP A 15 89.81 7.40 -32.60
C ASP A 15 90.72 8.38 -33.37
N GLU A 16 91.22 9.39 -32.67
CA GLU A 16 92.11 10.43 -33.22
C GLU A 16 93.44 9.88 -33.76
N ASP A 17 93.87 8.72 -33.26
CA ASP A 17 95.07 8.01 -33.70
C ASP A 17 94.77 7.04 -34.86
N GLY A 18 93.50 6.95 -35.27
CA GLY A 18 93.05 6.07 -36.34
C GLY A 18 92.84 4.62 -35.91
N THR A 19 92.90 4.32 -34.61
CA THR A 19 92.68 2.98 -34.07
C THR A 19 91.19 2.67 -33.99
N ALA A 20 90.80 1.50 -34.49
CA ALA A 20 89.41 1.05 -34.45
C ALA A 20 89.03 0.58 -33.05
N ASN A 21 87.99 1.19 -32.50
CA ASN A 21 87.38 0.88 -31.21
C ASN A 21 85.97 0.35 -31.44
N THR A 22 85.57 -0.66 -30.65
CA THR A 22 84.25 -1.29 -30.77
C THR A 22 83.41 -1.04 -29.52
N LEU A 23 82.13 -0.75 -29.75
CA LEU A 23 81.12 -0.58 -28.71
C LEU A 23 79.94 -1.48 -29.05
N ASN A 24 79.69 -2.49 -28.21
CA ASN A 24 78.57 -3.41 -28.42
C ASN A 24 77.28 -2.81 -27.83
N LEU A 25 76.57 -2.04 -28.67
CA LEU A 25 75.32 -1.41 -28.29
C LEU A 25 74.21 -2.45 -28.03
N GLY A 26 74.25 -3.59 -28.73
CA GLY A 26 73.30 -4.69 -28.51
C GLY A 26 73.34 -5.26 -27.09
N THR A 27 74.49 -5.23 -26.42
CA THR A 27 74.61 -5.64 -25.00
C THR A 27 74.47 -4.49 -24.01
N MET A 28 74.68 -3.24 -24.45
CA MET A 28 74.60 -2.07 -23.58
C MET A 28 73.18 -1.54 -23.45
N VAL A 29 72.41 -1.54 -24.55
CA VAL A 29 71.04 -0.99 -24.57
C VAL A 29 70.10 -1.76 -23.64
N PRO A 30 70.09 -3.11 -23.59
CA PRO A 30 69.25 -3.85 -22.63
C PRO A 30 69.55 -3.52 -21.16
N ASN A 31 70.78 -3.08 -20.83
CA ASN A 31 71.13 -2.66 -19.47
C ASN A 31 70.50 -1.30 -19.08
N PHE A 32 69.88 -0.59 -20.04
CA PHE A 32 69.19 0.68 -19.85
C PHE A 32 67.71 0.62 -20.26
N GLU A 33 67.22 -0.53 -20.73
CA GLU A 33 65.80 -0.75 -20.97
C GLU A 33 65.14 -1.31 -19.70
N THR A 34 64.07 -0.68 -19.25
CA THR A 34 63.28 -1.15 -18.12
C THR A 34 62.14 -2.01 -18.63
N LEU A 35 62.14 -3.31 -18.35
CA LEU A 35 61.03 -4.20 -18.74
C LEU A 35 59.87 -4.06 -17.75
N THR A 36 58.91 -3.19 -18.06
CA THR A 36 57.67 -3.10 -17.28
C THR A 36 56.55 -3.86 -17.98
N SER A 37 56.04 -4.93 -17.37
CA SER A 37 54.83 -5.62 -17.86
C SER A 37 53.72 -5.50 -16.83
N VAL A 38 52.47 -5.45 -17.28
CA VAL A 38 51.28 -5.47 -16.41
C VAL A 38 50.30 -6.48 -16.99
N SER A 39 49.78 -7.37 -16.16
CA SER A 39 48.76 -8.34 -16.52
C SER A 39 47.71 -8.45 -15.42
N VAL A 40 46.51 -8.88 -15.80
CA VAL A 40 45.41 -9.16 -14.88
C VAL A 40 44.96 -10.59 -15.08
N ASP A 41 44.86 -11.34 -13.99
CA ASP A 41 44.20 -12.63 -13.97
C ASP A 41 42.82 -12.45 -13.32
N ASN A 42 41.78 -12.44 -14.14
CA ASN A 42 40.40 -12.24 -13.67
C ASN A 42 39.88 -13.40 -12.82
N ILE A 43 40.40 -14.63 -13.01
CA ILE A 43 39.97 -15.80 -12.24
C ILE A 43 40.62 -15.77 -10.86
N ALA A 44 41.92 -15.46 -10.81
CA ALA A 44 42.63 -15.29 -9.55
C ALA A 44 42.29 -13.97 -8.84
N GLY A 45 41.76 -12.97 -9.56
CA GLY A 45 41.45 -11.65 -9.04
C GLY A 45 42.69 -10.83 -8.72
N THR A 46 43.77 -11.01 -9.47
CA THR A 46 45.06 -10.36 -9.21
C THR A 46 45.53 -9.50 -10.37
N LEU A 47 46.23 -8.43 -10.04
CA LEU A 47 47.07 -7.68 -10.96
C LEU A 47 48.52 -8.05 -10.69
N THR A 48 49.26 -8.44 -11.73
CA THR A 48 50.69 -8.72 -11.64
C THR A 48 51.45 -7.73 -12.51
N TYR A 49 52.51 -7.14 -11.97
CA TYR A 49 53.41 -6.31 -12.76
C TYR A 49 54.87 -6.68 -12.50
N VAL A 50 55.72 -6.50 -13.51
CA VAL A 50 57.18 -6.60 -13.37
C VAL A 50 57.73 -5.19 -13.38
N ASP A 51 58.55 -4.84 -12.39
CA ASP A 51 59.19 -3.52 -12.30
C ASP A 51 60.50 -3.44 -13.11
N GLU A 52 61.10 -2.25 -13.16
CA GLU A 52 62.36 -1.98 -13.85
C GLU A 52 63.54 -2.79 -13.34
N ASP A 53 63.48 -3.28 -12.10
CA ASP A 53 64.49 -4.15 -11.49
C ASP A 53 64.25 -5.63 -11.83
N GLY A 54 63.19 -5.93 -12.60
CA GLY A 54 62.79 -7.28 -12.98
C GLY A 54 62.02 -8.03 -11.88
N THR A 55 61.58 -7.34 -10.83
CA THR A 55 60.84 -7.95 -9.73
C THR A 55 59.36 -8.05 -10.07
N THR A 56 58.80 -9.25 -9.90
CA THR A 56 57.37 -9.49 -10.05
C THR A 56 56.63 -9.11 -8.77
N ASN A 57 55.69 -8.20 -8.91
CA ASN A 57 54.80 -7.72 -7.85
C ASN A 57 53.37 -8.18 -8.15
N THR A 58 52.67 -8.69 -7.13
CA THR A 58 51.28 -9.15 -7.26
C THR A 58 50.39 -8.41 -6.26
N LEU A 59 49.34 -7.79 -6.77
CA LEU A 59 48.30 -7.13 -6.00
C LEU A 59 47.01 -7.95 -6.06
N ASN A 60 46.47 -8.34 -4.91
CA ASN A 60 45.16 -8.99 -4.83
C ASN A 60 44.06 -7.93 -4.92
N LEU A 61 43.37 -7.89 -6.06
CA LEU A 61 42.28 -6.93 -6.29
C LEU A 61 41.03 -7.33 -5.49
N GLY A 62 40.82 -8.62 -5.23
CA GLY A 62 39.70 -9.10 -4.41
C GLY A 62 39.80 -8.66 -2.95
N ASP A 63 41.02 -8.63 -2.39
CA ASP A 63 41.26 -8.08 -1.05
C ASP A 63 40.92 -6.59 -1.01
N LEU A 64 41.44 -5.82 -1.98
CA LEU A 64 41.20 -4.38 -2.07
C LEU A 64 39.72 -4.05 -2.25
N VAL A 65 39.01 -4.76 -3.13
CA VAL A 65 37.58 -4.55 -3.36
C VAL A 65 36.79 -4.85 -2.09
N ARG A 66 37.05 -5.98 -1.42
CA ARG A 66 36.34 -6.34 -0.19
C ARG A 66 36.58 -5.36 0.97
N GLU A 67 37.77 -4.76 1.05
CA GLU A 67 38.05 -3.72 2.04
C GLU A 67 37.29 -2.41 1.79
N GLN A 68 36.91 -2.14 0.54
CA GLN A 68 36.20 -0.93 0.13
C GLN A 68 34.70 -1.16 -0.12
N GLU A 69 34.26 -2.41 -0.20
CA GLU A 69 32.86 -2.77 -0.35
C GLU A 69 32.12 -2.47 0.96
N THR A 70 31.10 -1.62 0.87
CA THR A 70 30.24 -1.28 2.00
C THR A 70 28.99 -2.15 2.01
N LEU A 71 28.56 -2.58 3.20
CA LEU A 71 27.38 -3.42 3.35
C LEU A 71 26.10 -2.59 3.30
N THR A 72 25.13 -3.04 2.51
CA THR A 72 23.73 -2.59 2.60
C THR A 72 22.89 -3.64 3.32
N THR A 73 21.99 -3.23 4.21
CA THR A 73 21.14 -4.16 4.96
C THR A 73 19.69 -3.75 4.92
N LEU A 74 18.80 -4.74 4.86
CA LEU A 74 17.37 -4.59 5.08
C LEU A 74 16.93 -5.57 6.16
N ALA A 75 16.41 -5.08 7.28
CA ALA A 75 15.99 -5.88 8.42
C ALA A 75 14.53 -5.59 8.78
N TYR A 76 13.78 -6.64 9.08
CA TYR A 76 12.43 -6.55 9.61
C TYR A 76 12.42 -6.98 11.08
N ASP A 77 11.93 -6.10 11.96
CA ASP A 77 11.69 -6.41 13.37
C ASP A 77 10.22 -6.78 13.57
N ASN A 78 9.97 -8.05 13.88
CA ASN A 78 8.62 -8.56 14.07
C ASN A 78 7.95 -8.09 15.38
N THR A 79 8.72 -7.58 16.35
CA THR A 79 8.19 -7.07 17.62
C THR A 79 7.69 -5.64 17.46
N THR A 80 8.45 -4.82 16.75
CA THR A 80 8.12 -3.41 16.51
C THR A 80 7.41 -3.19 15.17
N HIS A 81 7.32 -4.20 14.32
CA HIS A 81 6.83 -4.13 12.93
C HIS A 81 7.53 -3.03 12.11
N GLN A 82 8.83 -2.87 12.30
CA GLN A 82 9.63 -1.87 11.59
C GLN A 82 10.51 -2.52 10.53
N LEU A 83 10.62 -1.84 9.38
CA LEU A 83 11.61 -2.14 8.36
C LEU A 83 12.76 -1.14 8.47
N THR A 84 13.97 -1.62 8.74
CA THR A 84 15.18 -0.79 8.82
C THR A 84 16.06 -1.05 7.61
N TYR A 85 16.23 -0.03 6.79
CA TYR A 85 17.19 -0.01 5.68
C TYR A 85 18.43 0.76 6.09
N THR A 86 19.61 0.13 6.02
CA THR A 86 20.90 0.80 6.23
C THR A 86 21.65 0.78 4.91
N GLY A 87 21.82 1.95 4.31
CA GLY A 87 22.61 2.13 3.09
C GLY A 87 24.12 2.23 3.37
N GLU A 88 24.90 2.45 2.31
CA GLU A 88 26.36 2.58 2.37
C GLU A 88 26.83 3.81 3.16
N ASN A 89 25.96 4.80 3.35
CA ASN A 89 26.22 5.96 4.21
C ASN A 89 26.13 5.63 5.72
N GLY A 90 25.80 4.39 6.08
CA GLY A 90 25.70 3.91 7.46
C GLY A 90 24.53 4.48 8.26
N THR A 91 23.69 5.33 7.67
CA THR A 91 22.55 5.96 8.36
C THR A 91 21.29 5.12 8.13
N PRO A 92 20.69 4.53 9.18
CA PRO A 92 19.47 3.76 9.03
C PRO A 92 18.27 4.65 8.68
N VAL A 93 17.46 4.18 7.74
CA VAL A 93 16.11 4.67 7.45
C VAL A 93 15.13 3.66 8.00
N VAL A 94 14.24 4.13 8.89
CA VAL A 94 13.24 3.29 9.54
C VAL A 94 11.87 3.60 8.95
N LEU A 95 11.20 2.55 8.47
CA LEU A 95 9.80 2.58 8.08
C LEU A 95 9.00 1.79 9.11
N ASP A 96 8.17 2.49 9.88
CA ASP A 96 7.27 1.88 10.86
C ASP A 96 5.94 1.52 10.20
N LEU A 97 5.61 0.22 10.20
CA LEU A 97 4.41 -0.32 9.56
C LEU A 97 3.17 -0.24 10.47
N ASN A 98 3.31 0.22 11.71
CA ASN A 98 2.18 0.54 12.59
C ASN A 98 1.73 1.99 12.48
N GLN A 99 2.43 2.81 11.67
CA GLN A 99 2.04 4.19 11.48
C GLN A 99 0.70 4.27 10.75
N GLY A 100 -0.14 5.20 11.21
CA GLY A 100 -1.52 5.34 10.80
C GLY A 100 -2.49 4.56 11.68
N ALA A 101 -3.76 4.99 11.71
CA ALA A 101 -4.78 4.41 12.57
C ALA A 101 -6.16 4.45 11.92
N VAL A 102 -7.01 3.51 12.30
CA VAL A 102 -8.42 3.53 11.94
C VAL A 102 -9.23 3.56 13.23
N SER A 103 -10.08 4.57 13.40
CA SER A 103 -10.98 4.70 14.55
C SER A 103 -12.42 4.82 14.10
N TYR A 104 -13.35 4.24 14.86
CA TYR A 104 -14.78 4.35 14.62
C TYR A 104 -15.45 5.19 15.71
N ASN A 105 -16.26 6.17 15.31
CA ASN A 105 -17.14 6.90 16.20
C ASN A 105 -18.59 6.43 16.01
N ALA A 106 -19.13 5.76 17.03
CA ALA A 106 -20.49 5.21 16.99
C ALA A 106 -21.58 6.28 17.01
N VAL A 107 -21.33 7.45 17.61
CA VAL A 107 -22.31 8.54 17.70
C VAL A 107 -22.47 9.24 16.36
N SER A 108 -21.36 9.50 15.67
CA SER A 108 -21.40 10.14 14.34
C SER A 108 -21.45 9.14 13.19
N ASN A 109 -21.34 7.83 13.47
CA ASN A 109 -21.20 6.75 12.49
C ASN A 109 -20.10 7.03 11.43
N VAL A 110 -18.97 7.55 11.87
CA VAL A 110 -17.84 7.90 10.98
C VAL A 110 -16.66 6.99 11.29
N LEU A 111 -16.08 6.40 10.25
CA LEU A 111 -14.76 5.81 10.31
C LEU A 111 -13.73 6.91 10.00
N THR A 112 -12.64 6.98 10.74
CA THR A 112 -11.57 7.96 10.52
C THR A 112 -10.27 7.22 10.30
N TYR A 113 -9.71 7.38 9.10
CA TYR A 113 -8.35 6.97 8.80
C TYR A 113 -7.41 8.12 9.16
N THR A 114 -6.37 7.87 9.94
CA THR A 114 -5.30 8.82 10.23
C THR A 114 -4.03 8.31 9.57
N ASP A 115 -3.36 9.12 8.77
CA ASP A 115 -2.12 8.73 8.09
C ASP A 115 -0.87 8.85 8.98
N GLU A 116 0.30 8.56 8.44
CA GLU A 116 1.59 8.64 9.12
C GLU A 116 1.99 10.07 9.52
N ALA A 117 1.41 11.09 8.88
CA ALA A 117 1.58 12.50 9.21
C ALA A 117 0.57 12.98 10.27
N GLY A 118 -0.32 12.10 10.74
CA GLY A 118 -1.39 12.43 11.69
C GLY A 118 -2.61 13.09 11.04
N VAL A 119 -2.72 13.09 9.71
CA VAL A 119 -3.84 13.69 8.99
C VAL A 119 -5.04 12.75 9.02
N ALA A 120 -6.11 13.20 9.65
CA ALA A 120 -7.36 12.47 9.74
C ALA A 120 -8.24 12.70 8.49
N THR A 121 -8.59 11.62 7.80
CA THR A 121 -9.52 11.57 6.69
C THR A 121 -10.82 10.87 7.13
N PRO A 122 -11.96 11.58 7.22
CA PRO A 122 -13.23 10.98 7.56
C PRO A 122 -13.80 10.19 6.38
N VAL A 123 -14.30 9.00 6.69
CA VAL A 123 -15.08 8.14 5.80
C VAL A 123 -16.46 8.00 6.43
N ASN A 124 -17.39 8.79 5.91
CA ASN A 124 -18.79 8.76 6.35
C ASN A 124 -19.40 7.41 5.94
N LEU A 125 -19.88 6.64 6.92
CA LEU A 125 -20.64 5.43 6.66
C LEU A 125 -22.12 5.80 6.48
N ASN A 126 -22.86 5.02 5.69
CA ASN A 126 -24.28 5.26 5.47
C ASN A 126 -25.03 5.32 6.81
N ASN A 127 -25.73 6.42 7.02
CA ASN A 127 -26.66 6.62 8.12
C ASN A 127 -28.00 6.02 7.66
N THR A 128 -28.37 4.83 8.11
CA THR A 128 -29.69 4.26 7.84
C THR A 128 -30.58 4.44 9.07
N ASP A 129 -30.65 5.67 9.57
CA ASP A 129 -31.50 5.99 10.71
C ASP A 129 -32.97 5.84 10.30
N LEU A 130 -33.78 5.21 11.16
CA LEU A 130 -35.21 5.03 11.00
C LEU A 130 -35.89 5.53 12.28
N THR A 131 -36.80 6.48 12.13
CA THR A 131 -37.51 7.11 13.25
C THR A 131 -39.00 7.17 12.97
N TYR A 132 -39.83 7.00 13.99
CA TYR A 132 -41.28 7.17 13.90
C TYR A 132 -41.73 8.25 14.88
N ASP A 133 -42.47 9.24 14.39
CA ASP A 133 -43.11 10.24 15.22
C ASP A 133 -44.60 9.85 15.44
N PRO A 134 -44.99 9.45 16.66
CA PRO A 134 -46.37 9.07 16.94
C PRO A 134 -47.35 10.25 16.89
N ALA A 135 -46.90 11.50 17.06
CA ALA A 135 -47.78 12.67 17.03
C ALA A 135 -48.22 13.01 15.59
N THR A 136 -47.31 12.84 14.63
CA THR A 136 -47.58 13.08 13.21
C THR A 136 -47.88 11.81 12.42
N SER A 137 -47.65 10.64 13.01
CA SER A 137 -47.71 9.32 12.34
C SER A 137 -46.76 9.18 11.14
N ILE A 138 -45.67 9.96 11.12
CA ILE A 138 -44.68 9.93 10.04
C ILE A 138 -43.53 8.99 10.43
N LEU A 139 -43.27 8.02 9.55
CA LEU A 139 -42.03 7.24 9.54
C LEU A 139 -41.00 7.95 8.66
N SER A 140 -39.85 8.28 9.22
CA SER A 140 -38.73 8.91 8.50
C SER A 140 -37.53 7.98 8.44
N TYR A 141 -36.86 7.91 7.29
CA TYR A 141 -35.58 7.20 7.18
C TYR A 141 -34.57 7.99 6.34
N VAL A 142 -33.29 7.76 6.58
CA VAL A 142 -32.21 8.35 5.76
C VAL A 142 -31.80 7.33 4.69
N ASN A 143 -31.78 7.76 3.42
CA ASN A 143 -31.36 6.91 2.30
C ASN A 143 -29.83 6.83 2.17
N THR A 144 -29.33 6.01 1.24
CA THR A 144 -27.88 5.81 1.02
C THR A 144 -27.13 7.06 0.52
N LEU A 145 -27.84 8.15 0.21
CA LEU A 145 -27.26 9.44 -0.14
C LEU A 145 -27.31 10.45 1.01
N GLY A 146 -27.75 10.04 2.20
CA GLY A 146 -27.88 10.92 3.37
C GLY A 146 -29.14 11.79 3.36
N VAL A 147 -30.12 11.51 2.48
CA VAL A 147 -31.35 12.31 2.36
C VAL A 147 -32.48 11.68 3.18
N ILE A 148 -33.20 12.51 3.94
CA ILE A 148 -34.38 12.09 4.70
C ILE A 148 -35.56 11.86 3.75
N GLN A 149 -36.17 10.67 3.88
CA GLN A 149 -37.38 10.25 3.22
C GLN A 149 -38.48 10.05 4.27
N THR A 150 -39.72 10.42 3.94
CA THR A 150 -40.86 10.33 4.87
C THR A 150 -41.99 9.50 4.29
N ILE A 151 -42.64 8.72 5.15
CA ILE A 151 -43.84 7.94 4.85
C ILE A 151 -44.89 8.32 5.90
N ASP A 152 -46.03 8.86 5.45
CA ASP A 152 -47.17 9.15 6.32
C ASP A 152 -47.99 7.88 6.54
N LEU A 153 -47.75 7.21 7.67
CA LEU A 153 -48.48 5.99 8.03
C LEU A 153 -49.93 6.31 8.41
N GLY A 154 -50.21 7.51 8.91
CA GLY A 154 -51.56 7.96 9.22
C GLY A 154 -52.41 8.01 7.96
N ALA A 155 -51.92 8.68 6.92
CA ALA A 155 -52.61 8.74 5.63
C ALA A 155 -52.84 7.35 5.01
N ILE A 156 -51.85 6.44 5.13
CA ILE A 156 -52.00 5.06 4.66
C ILE A 156 -53.09 4.32 5.46
N VAL A 157 -53.12 4.47 6.78
CA VAL A 157 -54.15 3.85 7.62
C VAL A 157 -55.53 4.41 7.28
N LEU A 158 -55.70 5.73 7.21
CA LEU A 158 -56.98 6.35 6.85
C LEU A 158 -57.47 5.92 5.46
N ALA A 159 -56.56 5.78 4.48
CA ALA A 159 -56.92 5.34 3.14
C ALA A 159 -57.37 3.86 3.08
N ASN A 160 -57.01 3.05 4.07
CA ASN A 160 -57.33 1.62 4.13
C ASN A 160 -58.26 1.24 5.29
N GLU A 161 -58.69 2.21 6.10
CA GLU A 161 -59.67 1.99 7.18
C GLU A 161 -61.04 1.69 6.57
N THR A 162 -61.72 0.67 7.08
CA THR A 162 -63.09 0.32 6.64
C THR A 162 -64.10 0.70 7.71
N LEU A 163 -65.23 1.27 7.29
CA LEU A 163 -66.24 1.81 8.20
C LEU A 163 -67.17 0.70 8.72
N THR A 164 -67.35 0.63 10.04
CA THR A 164 -68.43 -0.15 10.68
C THR A 164 -69.53 0.79 11.14
N THR A 165 -70.80 0.40 10.96
CA THR A 165 -71.96 1.21 11.39
C THR A 165 -72.99 0.37 12.13
N LEU A 166 -73.68 1.00 13.10
CA LEU A 166 -74.81 0.41 13.80
C LEU A 166 -75.94 1.45 13.84
N GLY A 167 -77.09 1.13 13.25
CA GLY A 167 -78.26 2.02 13.19
C GLY A 167 -79.50 1.35 13.76
N TYR A 168 -80.28 2.10 14.55
CA TYR A 168 -81.59 1.68 15.02
C TYR A 168 -82.69 2.40 14.24
N ASN A 169 -83.61 1.64 13.65
CA ASN A 169 -84.80 2.17 13.02
C ASN A 169 -85.99 2.04 13.97
N ALA A 170 -86.41 3.15 14.58
CA ALA A 170 -87.53 3.17 15.52
C ALA A 170 -88.89 2.88 14.87
N ALA A 171 -89.06 3.14 13.57
CA ALA A 171 -90.32 2.91 12.87
C ALA A 171 -90.55 1.43 12.58
N THR A 172 -89.48 0.68 12.28
CA THR A 172 -89.54 -0.78 12.05
C THR A 172 -89.10 -1.60 13.26
N ASN A 173 -88.56 -0.95 14.30
CA ASN A 173 -87.94 -1.55 15.48
C ASN A 173 -86.84 -2.56 15.09
N GLU A 174 -85.94 -2.15 14.20
CA GLU A 174 -84.85 -2.97 13.67
C GLU A 174 -83.49 -2.39 14.01
N LEU A 175 -82.51 -3.26 14.26
CA LEU A 175 -81.10 -2.91 14.40
C LEU A 175 -80.35 -3.35 13.14
N THR A 176 -79.70 -2.43 12.45
CA THR A 176 -78.89 -2.70 11.28
C THR A 176 -77.41 -2.49 11.60
N TYR A 177 -76.64 -3.57 11.56
CA TYR A 177 -75.19 -3.54 11.67
C TYR A 177 -74.57 -3.71 10.29
N THR A 178 -73.72 -2.80 9.85
CA THR A 178 -72.90 -2.98 8.65
C THR A 178 -71.44 -3.11 9.09
N GLY A 179 -70.90 -4.32 8.97
CA GLY A 179 -69.49 -4.58 9.27
C GLY A 179 -68.56 -4.23 8.10
N GLU A 180 -67.28 -4.51 8.27
CA GLU A 180 -66.21 -4.24 7.29
C GLU A 180 -66.41 -4.96 5.94
N ASN A 181 -67.21 -6.03 5.92
CA ASN A 181 -67.60 -6.76 4.70
C ASN A 181 -68.67 -6.02 3.86
N GLY A 182 -69.11 -4.83 4.31
CA GLY A 182 -70.04 -3.95 3.60
C GLY A 182 -71.48 -4.47 3.47
N THR A 183 -71.78 -5.65 3.99
CA THR A 183 -73.11 -6.26 3.90
C THR A 183 -73.90 -5.99 5.18
N PRO A 184 -75.04 -5.27 5.13
CA PRO A 184 -75.83 -5.01 6.32
C PRO A 184 -76.48 -6.29 6.87
N VAL A 185 -76.36 -6.50 8.17
CA VAL A 185 -77.09 -7.51 8.96
C VAL A 185 -78.21 -6.79 9.68
N VAL A 186 -79.45 -7.22 9.44
CA VAL A 186 -80.65 -6.63 10.06
C VAL A 186 -81.21 -7.59 11.10
N LEU A 187 -81.33 -7.12 12.34
CA LEU A 187 -81.98 -7.81 13.44
C LEU A 187 -83.32 -7.13 13.73
N ASN A 188 -84.42 -7.86 13.49
CA ASN A 188 -85.76 -7.38 13.77
C ASN A 188 -86.15 -7.67 15.21
N LEU A 189 -86.32 -6.61 16.01
CA LEU A 189 -86.59 -6.72 17.45
C LEU A 189 -88.07 -7.04 17.76
N ASN A 190 -88.92 -7.15 16.73
CA ASN A 190 -90.30 -7.63 16.88
C ASN A 190 -90.42 -9.13 16.66
N GLN A 191 -89.35 -9.81 16.20
CA GLN A 191 -89.32 -11.27 16.05
C GLN A 191 -88.56 -11.93 17.19
N GLY A 192 -89.18 -12.92 17.83
CA GLY A 192 -88.68 -13.63 19.00
C GLY A 192 -89.66 -13.53 20.17
N ALA A 193 -89.85 -14.63 20.91
CA ALA A 193 -90.67 -14.65 22.11
C ALA A 193 -89.77 -14.67 23.34
N VAL A 194 -89.95 -13.75 24.27
CA VAL A 194 -89.37 -13.82 25.60
C VAL A 194 -90.37 -14.56 26.48
N SER A 195 -90.15 -15.86 26.74
CA SER A 195 -90.91 -16.56 27.75
C SER A 195 -90.30 -16.31 29.12
N TYR A 196 -91.03 -15.59 29.97
CA TYR A 196 -90.70 -15.48 31.38
C TYR A 196 -91.34 -16.67 32.11
N ASN A 197 -90.52 -17.61 32.60
CA ASN A 197 -91.01 -18.64 33.51
C ASN A 197 -91.08 -18.04 34.91
N ALA A 198 -92.25 -17.51 35.28
CA ALA A 198 -92.53 -17.18 36.66
C ALA A 198 -92.73 -18.50 37.43
N ALA A 199 -91.90 -18.70 38.46
CA ALA A 199 -91.98 -19.85 39.36
C ALA A 199 -93.35 -19.98 40.05
#